data_AF-A0AAU9X5N5-F1
#
_entry.id   AF-A0AAU9X5N5-F1
#
_cell.length_a   1.000
_cell.length_b   1.000
_cell.length_c   1.000
_cell.angle_alpha   90.00
_cell.angle_beta   90.00
_cell.angle_gamma   90.00
#
_symmetry.space_group_name_H-M   'P 1'
#
loop_
_entity.id
_entity.type
_entity.pdbx_description
1 polymer ?
#
loop_
_entity_poly.entity_id
_entity_poly.type
_entity_poly.pdbx_seq_one_letter_code
_entity_poly.pdbx_strand_id
1 'polypeptide(L)'
;GNCRSLLFTTFPKPGFRLENHTLRTIEVVNEDLCMFQCYLEPNCVSYNFCEMKQLFGKHECDLNNATIEHDEDLVKNESYIYRGAENACKRNPCKNNATCQAGFTDRNYQCLCVDGSGFKGHDCDEGKESYTIISIANHMISTILAKPKIIVTISYKYHNFDFYEGFTAVFTNLGKSRTEGPDSVGSHYAGQDHDGQVTVSGGIQLWTVPQTGEYRIETIGASGGYSEDSVIKGGRGARMIGNFMLTKDEIIRILVGQRGERRNSSKKTGSGGGGTFVVRGNNKPLIIAGGGGGVAKMTKKHSGCDASINTTGNAGYNSPPLSGGSNGNGGQTDKPPSGGAGGGFYSNGEDSETSGGGGKGGKGFLGGGEGGAHRGGFGGGGGYRAGNDLPGGGGGYSGGSGGANKDISCGGGGGSFNNGTNQQNECCYNTAGHGKVIITFLH
;
A
#
# COMPACT_ATOMS: atom_id res chain seq x y z
N GLY A 1 6.43 20.73 3.06
CA GLY A 1 7.21 21.04 1.86
C GLY A 1 6.27 21.67 0.87
N ASN A 2 6.74 22.68 0.12
CA ASN A 2 5.96 23.31 -0.95
C ASN A 2 5.80 22.31 -2.11
N CYS A 3 4.61 22.25 -2.72
CA CYS A 3 4.38 21.44 -3.92
C CYS A 3 5.17 22.04 -5.10
N ARG A 4 5.72 21.18 -5.95
CA ARG A 4 6.38 21.53 -7.20
C ARG A 4 5.44 21.25 -8.38
N SER A 5 5.46 22.10 -9.39
CA SER A 5 4.70 22.06 -10.64
C SER A 5 5.61 22.59 -11.74
N LEU A 6 6.26 21.69 -12.47
CA LEU A 6 7.21 22.02 -13.54
C LEU A 6 6.62 21.57 -14.88
N LEU A 7 6.41 22.49 -15.81
CA LEU A 7 5.76 22.23 -17.09
C LEU A 7 6.81 22.08 -18.20
N PHE A 8 6.98 20.89 -18.75
CA PHE A 8 7.90 20.66 -19.88
C PHE A 8 7.31 21.11 -21.21
N THR A 9 8.17 21.55 -22.14
CA THR A 9 7.76 21.94 -23.50
C THR A 9 7.13 20.75 -24.24
N THR A 10 6.01 21.00 -24.91
CA THR A 10 5.23 19.99 -25.64
C THR A 10 6.07 19.25 -26.69
N PHE A 11 6.90 20.00 -27.42
CA PHE A 11 7.75 19.46 -28.49
C PHE A 11 9.18 19.35 -28.00
N PRO A 12 9.75 18.13 -27.89
CA PRO A 12 11.17 17.99 -27.67
C PRO A 12 11.95 18.45 -28.90
N LYS A 13 13.25 18.72 -28.72
CA LYS A 13 14.19 18.97 -29.82
C LYS A 13 15.05 17.73 -30.03
N PRO A 14 14.63 16.78 -30.91
CA PRO A 14 15.46 15.63 -31.25
C PRO A 14 16.70 16.07 -32.01
N GLY A 15 17.80 15.35 -31.82
CA GLY A 15 19.10 15.66 -32.41
C GLY A 15 19.83 16.83 -31.76
N PHE A 16 19.45 17.21 -30.53
CA PHE A 16 20.08 18.29 -29.78
C PHE A 16 20.35 17.88 -28.33
N ARG A 17 21.45 18.40 -27.79
CA ARG A 17 21.88 18.26 -26.39
C ARG A 17 22.24 19.64 -25.86
N LEU A 18 21.73 20.00 -24.69
CA LEU A 18 22.15 21.20 -23.97
C LEU A 18 23.40 20.86 -23.15
N GLU A 19 24.52 21.53 -23.44
CA GLU A 19 25.80 21.31 -22.75
C GLU A 19 26.06 22.39 -21.70
N ASN A 20 27.06 22.21 -20.83
CA ASN A 20 27.49 23.14 -19.75
C ASN A 20 26.48 23.42 -18.62
N HIS A 21 25.26 22.90 -18.70
CA HIS A 21 24.19 23.11 -17.72
C HIS A 21 23.81 21.86 -16.92
N THR A 22 24.57 20.76 -17.06
CA THR A 22 24.28 19.48 -16.41
C THR A 22 24.53 19.52 -14.90
N LEU A 23 23.46 19.31 -14.13
CA LEU A 23 23.48 19.08 -12.69
C LEU A 23 24.04 17.70 -12.37
N ARG A 24 23.50 16.69 -13.06
CA ARG A 24 23.87 15.28 -12.89
C ARG A 24 23.42 14.46 -14.09
N THR A 25 24.26 13.49 -14.46
CA THR A 25 23.92 12.44 -15.41
C THR A 25 23.50 11.17 -14.67
N ILE A 26 22.39 10.56 -15.09
CA ILE A 26 21.82 9.34 -14.51
C ILE A 26 21.50 8.32 -15.61
N GLU A 27 21.29 7.06 -15.22
CA GLU A 27 20.82 6.01 -16.13
C GLU A 27 19.33 5.72 -15.89
N VAL A 28 18.53 5.72 -16.95
CA VAL A 28 17.08 5.46 -16.92
C VAL A 28 16.68 4.45 -17.99
N VAL A 29 15.51 3.81 -17.86
CA VAL A 29 15.05 2.83 -18.86
C VAL A 29 14.29 3.46 -20.03
N ASN A 30 13.77 4.68 -19.89
CA ASN A 30 13.04 5.43 -20.92
C ASN A 30 13.06 6.95 -20.65
N GLU A 31 12.58 7.75 -21.61
CA GLU A 31 12.53 9.23 -21.53
C GLU A 31 11.64 9.72 -20.37
N ASP A 32 10.50 9.06 -20.12
CA ASP A 32 9.57 9.47 -19.06
C ASP A 32 10.21 9.46 -17.68
N LEU A 33 11.08 8.47 -17.41
CA LEU A 33 11.85 8.44 -16.18
C LEU A 33 12.93 9.52 -16.14
N CYS A 34 13.51 9.91 -17.28
CA CYS A 34 14.42 11.06 -17.33
C CYS A 34 13.69 12.35 -16.91
N MET A 35 12.50 12.57 -17.49
CA MET A 35 11.61 13.69 -17.15
C MET A 35 11.21 13.67 -15.66
N PHE A 36 10.82 12.51 -15.14
CA PHE A 36 10.42 12.36 -13.74
C PHE A 36 11.57 12.63 -12.77
N GLN A 37 12.79 12.21 -13.10
CA GLN A 37 13.97 12.49 -12.28
C GLN A 37 14.30 13.98 -12.29
N CYS A 38 14.13 14.68 -13.41
CA CYS A 38 14.23 16.14 -13.45
C CYS A 38 13.17 16.80 -12.56
N TYR A 39 11.93 16.30 -12.56
CA TYR A 39 10.87 16.81 -11.69
C TYR A 39 11.18 16.61 -10.19
N LEU A 40 11.87 15.54 -9.81
CA LEU A 40 12.29 15.31 -8.42
C LEU A 40 13.49 16.16 -8.00
N GLU A 41 14.38 16.51 -8.93
CA GLU A 41 15.56 17.33 -8.67
C GLU A 41 15.21 18.83 -8.65
N PRO A 42 15.16 19.51 -7.47
CA PRO A 42 14.58 20.85 -7.33
C PRO A 42 15.18 21.93 -8.23
N ASN A 43 16.45 21.77 -8.62
CA ASN A 43 17.15 22.73 -9.48
C ASN A 43 17.04 22.40 -10.98
N CYS A 44 16.47 21.25 -11.34
CA CYS A 44 16.39 20.82 -12.74
C CYS A 44 15.24 21.51 -13.48
N VAL A 45 15.52 22.09 -14.64
CA VAL A 45 14.54 22.79 -15.50
C VAL A 45 14.61 22.36 -16.96
N SER A 46 15.51 21.45 -17.32
CA SER A 46 15.50 20.75 -18.62
C SER A 46 16.26 19.43 -18.51
N TYR A 47 16.15 18.57 -19.52
CA TYR A 47 16.94 17.33 -19.58
C TYR A 47 17.41 17.01 -21.00
N ASN A 48 18.50 16.25 -21.10
CA ASN A 48 18.92 15.58 -22.33
C ASN A 48 18.71 14.07 -22.17
N PHE A 49 18.00 13.43 -23.09
CA PHE A 49 17.80 11.99 -23.09
C PHE A 49 18.57 11.36 -24.26
N CYS A 50 19.48 10.43 -23.97
CA CYS A 50 20.25 9.72 -24.99
C CYS A 50 19.45 8.54 -25.54
N GLU A 51 19.15 8.55 -26.84
CA GLU A 51 18.41 7.48 -27.52
C GLU A 51 19.24 6.19 -27.68
N MET A 52 20.57 6.30 -27.58
CA MET A 52 21.46 5.14 -27.62
C MET A 52 21.48 4.39 -26.29
N LYS A 53 21.25 3.07 -26.34
CA LYS A 53 21.36 2.20 -25.17
C LYS A 53 22.82 2.00 -24.79
N GLN A 54 23.13 2.22 -23.52
CA GLN A 54 24.41 1.89 -22.90
C GLN A 54 24.46 0.41 -22.49
N LEU A 55 25.58 -0.04 -21.92
CA LEU A 55 25.68 -1.40 -21.36
C LEU A 55 24.51 -1.65 -20.39
N PHE A 56 23.93 -2.85 -20.43
CA PHE A 56 22.74 -3.25 -19.66
C PHE A 56 21.39 -2.68 -20.12
N GLY A 57 21.32 -2.03 -21.29
CA GLY A 57 20.04 -1.67 -21.92
C GLY A 57 19.34 -0.45 -21.35
N LYS A 58 20.05 0.38 -20.60
CA LYS A 58 19.58 1.68 -20.09
C LYS A 58 20.06 2.83 -20.98
N HIS A 59 19.46 3.99 -20.78
CA HIS A 59 19.72 5.25 -21.49
C HIS A 59 20.38 6.27 -20.55
N GLU A 60 21.32 7.05 -21.08
CA GLU A 60 21.88 8.21 -20.38
C GLU A 60 20.86 9.34 -20.34
N CYS A 61 20.76 10.01 -19.20
CA CYS A 61 19.88 11.15 -18.98
C CYS A 61 20.63 12.24 -18.22
N ASP A 62 20.81 13.40 -18.85
CA ASP A 62 21.38 14.59 -18.20
C ASP A 62 20.24 15.43 -17.63
N LEU A 63 20.30 15.74 -16.33
CA LEU A 63 19.43 16.70 -15.68
C LEU A 63 20.11 18.07 -15.72
N ASN A 64 19.44 19.11 -16.21
CA ASN A 64 20.07 20.42 -16.45
C ASN A 64 19.40 21.54 -15.62
N ASN A 65 20.18 22.50 -15.16
CA ASN A 65 19.72 23.66 -14.38
C ASN A 65 19.31 24.89 -15.21
N ALA A 66 19.38 24.79 -16.54
CA ALA A 66 19.01 25.86 -17.45
C ALA A 66 18.07 25.37 -18.55
N THR A 67 17.41 26.32 -19.21
CA THR A 67 16.65 26.07 -20.45
C THR A 67 17.36 26.72 -21.64
N ILE A 68 16.86 26.55 -22.86
CA ILE A 68 17.41 27.24 -24.04
C ILE A 68 17.08 28.73 -23.92
N GLU A 69 17.96 29.46 -23.26
CA GLU A 69 17.89 30.92 -23.11
C GLU A 69 18.94 31.61 -24.00
N HIS A 70 20.04 30.91 -24.28
CA HIS A 70 21.08 31.28 -25.23
C HIS A 70 21.29 30.09 -26.18
N ASP A 71 21.09 30.28 -27.48
CA ASP A 71 21.18 29.20 -28.49
C ASP A 71 22.58 28.57 -28.58
N GLU A 72 23.61 29.18 -27.99
CA GLU A 72 25.01 28.78 -28.11
C GLU A 72 25.36 27.46 -27.39
N ASP A 73 24.65 27.12 -26.31
CA ASP A 73 24.90 25.88 -25.54
C ASP A 73 24.08 24.68 -26.05
N LEU A 74 23.15 24.92 -26.98
CA LEU A 74 22.33 23.85 -27.58
C LEU A 74 23.04 23.27 -28.80
N VAL A 75 23.80 22.20 -28.57
CA VAL A 75 24.65 21.57 -29.58
C VAL A 75 23.87 20.51 -30.36
N LYS A 76 24.10 20.42 -31.67
CA LYS A 76 23.55 19.34 -32.49
C LYS A 76 24.22 18.02 -32.12
N ASN A 77 23.44 17.05 -31.66
CA ASN A 77 23.88 15.70 -31.35
C ASN A 77 22.74 14.72 -31.64
N GLU A 78 22.88 13.94 -32.71
CA GLU A 78 21.83 13.06 -33.23
C GLU A 78 21.47 11.88 -32.29
N SER A 79 22.29 11.63 -31.26
CA SER A 79 22.00 10.61 -30.25
C SER A 79 21.09 11.11 -29.11
N TYR A 80 20.74 12.40 -29.07
CA TYR A 80 20.04 13.00 -27.94
C TYR A 80 18.72 13.68 -28.32
N ILE A 81 17.82 13.68 -27.36
CA ILE A 81 16.60 14.49 -27.33
C ILE A 81 16.73 15.51 -26.20
N TYR A 82 16.67 16.80 -26.52
CA TYR A 82 16.59 17.87 -25.53
C TYR A 82 15.12 18.21 -25.22
N ARG A 83 14.80 18.42 -23.93
CA ARG A 83 13.50 19.00 -23.52
C ARG A 83 13.64 19.99 -22.37
N GLY A 84 13.13 21.20 -22.58
CA GLY A 84 13.09 22.28 -21.57
C GLY A 84 11.78 22.32 -20.80
N ALA A 85 11.75 23.06 -19.69
CA ALA A 85 10.54 23.40 -18.95
C ALA A 85 10.28 24.90 -18.87
N GLU A 86 9.06 25.29 -18.49
CA GLU A 86 8.76 26.66 -18.12
C GLU A 86 9.59 27.06 -16.90
N ASN A 87 10.48 28.03 -17.12
CA ASN A 87 11.43 28.48 -16.13
C ASN A 87 11.10 29.90 -15.67
N ALA A 88 10.31 30.06 -14.61
CA ALA A 88 10.04 31.37 -14.03
C ALA A 88 11.31 32.05 -13.47
N CYS A 89 12.36 31.27 -13.18
CA CYS A 89 13.66 31.79 -12.76
C CYS A 89 14.41 32.53 -13.87
N LYS A 90 14.02 32.38 -15.14
CA LYS A 90 14.60 33.09 -16.30
C LYS A 90 14.63 34.61 -16.11
N ARG A 91 13.67 35.18 -15.37
CA ARG A 91 13.58 36.63 -15.14
C ARG A 91 14.41 37.11 -13.94
N ASN A 92 15.19 36.23 -13.31
CA ASN A 92 15.94 36.49 -12.08
C ASN A 92 15.10 37.21 -11.00
N PRO A 93 13.98 36.59 -10.56
CA PRO A 93 13.09 37.20 -9.57
C PRO A 93 13.77 37.32 -8.20
N CYS A 94 14.56 36.33 -7.81
CA CYS A 94 15.25 36.28 -6.52
C CYS A 94 16.33 37.36 -6.39
N LYS A 95 16.36 38.03 -5.23
CA LYS A 95 17.34 39.08 -4.89
C LYS A 95 18.41 38.55 -3.93
N ASN A 96 19.43 39.37 -3.69
CA ASN A 96 20.46 39.11 -2.69
C ASN A 96 21.17 37.74 -2.83
N ASN A 97 21.49 37.36 -4.07
CA ASN A 97 22.15 36.09 -4.43
C ASN A 97 21.39 34.83 -3.98
N ALA A 98 20.08 34.92 -3.76
CA ALA A 98 19.26 33.76 -3.44
C ALA A 98 19.13 32.80 -4.62
N THR A 99 19.05 31.50 -4.33
CA THR A 99 18.87 30.46 -5.35
C THR A 99 17.41 30.41 -5.79
N CYS A 100 17.16 30.55 -7.08
CA CYS A 100 15.82 30.41 -7.65
C CYS A 100 15.55 28.95 -8.03
N GLN A 101 14.40 28.43 -7.62
CA GLN A 101 13.93 27.10 -8.02
C GLN A 101 12.58 27.22 -8.74
N ALA A 102 12.53 26.75 -9.98
CA ALA A 102 11.33 26.81 -10.80
C ALA A 102 10.30 25.74 -10.41
N GLY A 103 9.04 26.11 -10.60
CA GLY A 103 7.88 25.27 -10.38
C GLY A 103 7.40 25.22 -8.94
N PHE A 104 7.83 26.09 -8.03
CA PHE A 104 7.35 26.06 -6.64
C PHE A 104 6.38 27.20 -6.36
N THR A 105 5.47 26.99 -5.39
CA THR A 105 4.45 27.99 -4.97
C THR A 105 3.47 28.40 -6.08
N ASP A 106 2.49 29.23 -5.74
CA ASP A 106 1.52 29.78 -6.71
C ASP A 106 2.15 30.76 -7.71
N ARG A 107 3.43 31.11 -7.54
CA ARG A 107 4.19 32.02 -8.40
C ARG A 107 5.09 31.31 -9.41
N ASN A 108 5.04 29.96 -9.46
CA ASN A 108 5.87 29.11 -10.32
C ASN A 108 7.39 29.20 -10.06
N TYR A 109 7.82 29.80 -8.94
CA TYR A 109 9.18 29.70 -8.40
C TYR A 109 9.19 29.87 -6.87
N GLN A 110 10.31 29.48 -6.25
CA GLN A 110 10.64 29.89 -4.88
C GLN A 110 12.10 30.36 -4.83
N CYS A 111 12.38 31.33 -3.95
CA CYS A 111 13.74 31.76 -3.66
C CYS A 111 14.22 31.14 -2.34
N LEU A 112 15.38 30.50 -2.38
CA LEU A 112 16.09 30.05 -1.19
C LEU A 112 17.05 31.16 -0.77
N CYS A 113 16.65 31.95 0.22
CA CYS A 113 17.47 33.04 0.75
C CYS A 113 18.75 32.49 1.38
N VAL A 114 19.87 33.18 1.15
CA VAL A 114 21.16 32.78 1.72
C VAL A 114 21.10 32.88 3.24
N ASP A 115 21.43 31.80 3.94
CA ASP A 115 21.47 31.78 5.39
C ASP A 115 22.49 32.78 5.93
N GLY A 116 22.12 33.53 6.97
CA GLY A 116 22.97 34.60 7.55
C GLY A 116 23.03 35.90 6.74
N SER A 117 22.44 35.97 5.54
CA SER A 117 22.43 37.21 4.73
C SER A 117 21.61 38.36 5.33
N GLY A 118 20.80 38.09 6.36
CA GLY A 118 19.90 39.08 6.94
C GLY A 118 18.68 39.37 6.07
N PHE A 119 18.42 38.62 4.99
CA PHE A 119 17.25 38.81 4.13
C PHE A 119 16.22 37.67 4.26
N LYS A 120 14.94 38.01 4.10
CA LYS A 120 13.75 37.14 4.12
C LYS A 120 12.76 37.60 3.04
N GLY A 121 11.55 37.05 3.04
CA GLY A 121 10.52 37.34 2.05
C GLY A 121 10.55 36.35 0.90
N HIS A 122 9.52 36.38 0.05
CA HIS A 122 9.40 35.45 -1.08
C HIS A 122 10.53 35.61 -2.09
N ASP A 123 10.94 36.86 -2.35
CA ASP A 123 11.98 37.21 -3.32
C ASP A 123 13.34 37.48 -2.64
N CYS A 124 13.43 37.22 -1.34
CA CYS A 124 14.61 37.48 -0.51
C CYS A 124 15.07 38.94 -0.51
N ASP A 125 14.14 39.88 -0.58
CA ASP A 125 14.35 41.33 -0.66
C ASP A 125 14.04 42.09 0.65
N GLU A 126 13.43 41.41 1.64
CA GLU A 126 13.07 42.01 2.93
C GLU A 126 14.19 41.84 3.96
N GLY A 127 14.50 42.88 4.74
CA GLY A 127 15.43 42.77 5.87
C GLY A 127 14.85 41.95 7.03
N LYS A 128 15.68 41.10 7.67
CA LYS A 128 15.38 40.42 8.93
C LYS A 128 15.58 41.39 10.08
N GLU A 129 14.50 41.80 10.74
CA GLU A 129 14.60 42.53 12.02
C GLU A 129 15.23 41.62 13.08
N SER A 130 16.38 42.03 13.61
CA SER A 130 17.04 41.35 14.73
C SER A 130 16.54 41.94 16.05
N TYR A 131 15.78 41.14 16.81
CA TYR A 131 15.51 41.42 18.22
C TYR A 131 16.54 40.67 19.08
N THR A 132 17.34 41.40 19.86
CA THR A 132 18.22 40.81 20.88
C THR A 132 17.37 40.39 22.08
N ILE A 133 17.05 39.11 22.20
CA ILE A 133 16.40 38.58 23.42
C ILE A 133 17.48 38.37 24.49
N ILE A 134 17.46 39.21 25.51
CA ILE A 134 18.12 38.95 26.80
C ILE A 134 17.26 37.90 27.53
N SER A 135 17.85 36.74 27.82
CA SER A 135 17.20 35.62 28.51
C SER A 135 16.70 36.00 29.91
N ILE A 136 15.40 35.77 30.18
CA ILE A 136 14.88 35.47 31.53
C ILE A 136 13.76 34.41 31.40
N ALA A 137 13.71 33.51 32.39
CA ALA A 137 13.12 32.18 32.36
C ALA A 137 11.58 32.05 32.37
N ASN A 138 11.16 30.82 32.02
CA ASN A 138 9.97 30.06 32.45
C ASN A 138 8.58 30.28 31.81
N HIS A 139 8.05 29.13 31.34
CA HIS A 139 6.70 28.55 31.56
C HIS A 139 5.67 28.46 30.39
N MET A 140 5.52 27.21 29.90
CA MET A 140 4.30 26.39 29.64
C MET A 140 3.14 26.82 28.72
N ILE A 141 2.47 25.75 28.22
CA ILE A 141 1.08 25.58 27.70
C ILE A 141 0.95 25.57 26.16
N SER A 142 0.75 24.40 25.51
CA SER A 142 -0.54 23.78 25.03
C SER A 142 -1.14 24.55 23.82
N THR A 143 -1.79 24.03 22.77
CA THR A 143 -2.51 22.77 22.48
C THR A 143 -2.75 22.68 20.95
N ILE A 144 -2.88 21.46 20.45
CA ILE A 144 -3.62 20.93 19.28
C ILE A 144 -4.34 21.93 18.34
N LEU A 145 -4.09 21.84 17.02
CA LEU A 145 -5.11 22.06 15.97
C LEU A 145 -4.98 21.03 14.83
N ALA A 146 -6.14 20.51 14.44
CA ALA A 146 -6.38 19.42 13.52
C ALA A 146 -5.90 19.70 12.08
N LYS A 147 -5.45 18.65 11.37
CA LYS A 147 -5.24 18.69 9.92
C LYS A 147 -6.60 18.52 9.21
N PRO A 148 -7.06 19.46 8.36
CA PRO A 148 -8.14 19.15 7.43
C PRO A 148 -7.57 18.37 6.24
N LYS A 149 -8.38 17.43 5.73
CA LYS A 149 -8.15 16.78 4.44
C LYS A 149 -8.21 17.84 3.34
N ILE A 150 -7.21 17.84 2.47
CA ILE A 150 -7.17 18.63 1.25
C ILE A 150 -8.21 18.04 0.28
N ILE A 151 -9.16 18.85 -0.17
CA ILE A 151 -9.99 18.58 -1.36
C ILE A 151 -9.45 19.50 -2.44
N VAL A 152 -8.82 18.92 -3.45
CA VAL A 152 -8.38 19.62 -4.66
C VAL A 152 -9.62 19.83 -5.53
N THR A 153 -9.95 21.08 -5.84
CA THR A 153 -10.95 21.40 -6.89
C THR A 153 -10.20 22.10 -8.01
N ILE A 154 -10.02 21.40 -9.13
CA ILE A 154 -9.47 21.96 -10.37
C ILE A 154 -10.65 22.36 -11.25
N SER A 155 -10.62 23.56 -11.81
CA SER A 155 -11.59 24.01 -12.82
C SER A 155 -10.84 24.49 -14.06
N TYR A 156 -11.05 23.83 -15.20
CA TYR A 156 -10.57 24.28 -16.52
C TYR A 156 -11.72 24.36 -17.54
N LYS A 157 -11.64 25.35 -18.43
CA LYS A 157 -12.57 25.55 -19.55
C LYS A 157 -12.00 24.93 -20.83
N TYR A 158 -12.68 23.88 -21.30
CA TYR A 158 -12.74 23.24 -22.63
C TYR A 158 -11.70 23.62 -23.71
N HIS A 159 -10.80 22.68 -24.06
CA HIS A 159 -10.91 21.82 -25.27
C HIS A 159 -9.90 20.64 -25.22
N ASN A 160 -10.40 19.44 -25.53
CA ASN A 160 -9.91 18.07 -25.27
C ASN A 160 -8.43 17.72 -25.56
N PHE A 161 -7.69 17.40 -24.50
CA PHE A 161 -6.60 16.42 -24.44
C PHE A 161 -6.75 15.67 -23.11
N ASP A 162 -7.00 14.37 -23.13
CA ASP A 162 -7.28 13.55 -21.94
C ASP A 162 -6.00 13.34 -21.12
N PHE A 163 -5.86 14.07 -20.02
CA PHE A 163 -4.92 13.77 -18.94
C PHE A 163 -5.50 12.57 -18.18
N TYR A 164 -4.97 11.36 -18.35
CA TYR A 164 -5.36 10.24 -17.48
C TYR A 164 -4.77 10.49 -16.09
N GLU A 165 -5.61 10.93 -15.14
CA GLU A 165 -5.39 10.56 -13.74
C GLU A 165 -5.23 9.04 -13.72
N GLY A 166 -4.05 8.55 -13.31
CA GLY A 166 -3.75 7.12 -13.39
C GLY A 166 -4.76 6.32 -12.57
N PHE A 167 -5.53 5.45 -13.23
CA PHE A 167 -6.61 4.67 -12.58
C PHE A 167 -6.08 3.93 -11.35
N THR A 168 -6.67 4.19 -10.19
CA THR A 168 -6.37 3.55 -8.91
C THR A 168 -7.65 3.17 -8.17
N ALA A 169 -7.89 1.86 -8.06
CA ALA A 169 -9.00 1.32 -7.29
C ALA A 169 -8.55 0.82 -5.91
N VAL A 170 -9.24 1.27 -4.85
CA VAL A 170 -8.93 0.90 -3.46
C VAL A 170 -10.10 0.14 -2.84
N PHE A 171 -9.93 -1.17 -2.69
CA PHE A 171 -10.94 -2.03 -2.09
C PHE A 171 -10.71 -2.20 -0.60
N THR A 172 -11.81 -2.06 0.15
CA THR A 172 -11.85 -2.19 1.60
C THR A 172 -12.86 -3.25 2.02
N ASN A 173 -13.02 -3.46 3.31
CA ASN A 173 -14.05 -4.31 3.91
C ASN A 173 -15.47 -3.70 3.84
N LEU A 174 -15.66 -2.56 3.16
CA LEU A 174 -16.97 -1.91 2.99
C LEU A 174 -17.70 -1.68 4.33
N GLY A 175 -16.94 -1.29 5.36
CA GLY A 175 -17.46 -1.02 6.70
C GLY A 175 -17.89 -2.25 7.51
N LYS A 176 -17.84 -3.48 6.95
CA LYS A 176 -18.18 -4.69 7.70
C LYS A 176 -17.07 -5.15 8.64
N SER A 177 -17.43 -5.97 9.61
CA SER A 177 -16.51 -6.59 10.55
C SER A 177 -17.08 -7.94 10.97
N ARG A 178 -16.28 -8.75 11.68
CA ARG A 178 -16.63 -10.10 12.15
C ARG A 178 -16.50 -11.17 11.06
N THR A 179 -17.40 -12.15 11.08
CA THR A 179 -17.37 -13.41 10.33
C THR A 179 -17.85 -13.27 8.91
N GLU A 180 -18.86 -12.43 8.69
CA GLU A 180 -19.51 -12.24 7.39
C GLU A 180 -18.88 -11.09 6.62
N GLY A 181 -18.90 -11.21 5.29
CA GLY A 181 -18.50 -10.14 4.39
C GLY A 181 -19.61 -9.09 4.19
N PRO A 182 -19.32 -8.06 3.39
CA PRO A 182 -20.32 -7.07 2.99
C PRO A 182 -21.48 -7.63 2.17
N ASP A 183 -22.65 -7.02 2.33
CA ASP A 183 -23.85 -7.37 1.58
C ASP A 183 -24.01 -6.47 0.33
N SER A 184 -23.43 -5.28 0.36
CA SER A 184 -23.50 -4.30 -0.73
C SER A 184 -22.34 -3.30 -0.67
N VAL A 185 -22.10 -2.60 -1.79
CA VAL A 185 -21.10 -1.52 -1.88
C VAL A 185 -21.58 -0.23 -1.21
N GLY A 186 -22.89 0.03 -1.19
CA GLY A 186 -23.44 1.31 -0.70
C GLY A 186 -22.80 2.50 -1.41
N SER A 187 -22.48 3.55 -0.65
CA SER A 187 -21.78 4.75 -1.15
C SER A 187 -20.27 4.73 -0.88
N HIS A 188 -19.68 3.58 -0.51
CA HIS A 188 -18.29 3.51 -0.04
C HIS A 188 -17.27 3.90 -1.11
N TYR A 189 -17.59 3.70 -2.39
CA TYR A 189 -16.73 4.02 -3.53
C TYR A 189 -17.22 5.22 -4.34
N ALA A 190 -18.23 5.95 -3.86
CA ALA A 190 -18.75 7.13 -4.53
C ALA A 190 -17.63 8.15 -4.80
N GLY A 191 -17.46 8.56 -6.05
CA GLY A 191 -16.43 9.51 -6.47
C GLY A 191 -14.99 8.97 -6.47
N GLN A 192 -14.78 7.66 -6.37
CA GLN A 192 -13.48 7.01 -6.62
C GLN A 192 -13.42 6.45 -8.05
N ASP A 193 -12.24 6.12 -8.55
CA ASP A 193 -12.03 5.69 -9.95
C ASP A 193 -12.83 4.45 -10.37
N HIS A 194 -13.27 3.66 -9.40
CA HIS A 194 -14.02 2.43 -9.58
C HIS A 194 -15.49 2.56 -9.09
N ASP A 195 -15.97 3.79 -8.93
CA ASP A 195 -17.39 4.08 -8.66
C ASP A 195 -18.28 3.47 -9.75
N GLY A 196 -19.37 2.82 -9.34
CA GLY A 196 -20.28 2.11 -10.25
C GLY A 196 -19.71 0.85 -10.92
N GLN A 197 -18.43 0.50 -10.71
CA GLN A 197 -17.79 -0.68 -11.35
C GLN A 197 -17.76 -1.93 -10.45
N VAL A 198 -18.33 -1.85 -9.24
CA VAL A 198 -18.26 -2.92 -8.25
C VAL A 198 -19.66 -3.36 -7.85
N THR A 199 -19.87 -4.67 -7.84
CA THR A 199 -21.02 -5.32 -7.19
C THR A 199 -20.54 -6.24 -6.07
N VAL A 200 -21.44 -6.67 -5.18
CA VAL A 200 -21.09 -7.59 -4.09
C VAL A 200 -21.97 -8.83 -4.17
N SER A 201 -21.34 -10.00 -4.01
CA SER A 201 -22.03 -11.28 -3.94
C SER A 201 -21.39 -12.15 -2.86
N GLY A 202 -22.16 -12.49 -1.82
CA GLY A 202 -21.71 -13.32 -0.71
C GLY A 202 -20.46 -12.79 -0.01
N GLY A 203 -20.36 -11.47 0.22
CA GLY A 203 -19.18 -10.84 0.83
C GLY A 203 -18.03 -10.53 -0.13
N ILE A 204 -18.08 -11.05 -1.36
CA ILE A 204 -17.02 -10.88 -2.36
C ILE A 204 -17.39 -9.73 -3.29
N GLN A 205 -16.47 -8.79 -3.45
CA GLN A 205 -16.59 -7.67 -4.37
C GLN A 205 -16.21 -8.14 -5.78
N LEU A 206 -17.10 -7.93 -6.75
CA LEU A 206 -16.91 -8.24 -8.16
C LEU A 206 -16.61 -6.93 -8.87
N TRP A 207 -15.37 -6.76 -9.32
CA TRP A 207 -14.93 -5.58 -10.05
C TRP A 207 -14.72 -5.91 -11.52
N THR A 208 -15.33 -5.12 -12.40
CA THR A 208 -15.16 -5.23 -13.85
C THR A 208 -13.99 -4.36 -14.29
N VAL A 209 -13.00 -4.96 -14.95
CA VAL A 209 -11.81 -4.24 -15.41
C VAL A 209 -12.17 -3.22 -16.50
N PRO A 210 -11.86 -1.92 -16.33
CA PRO A 210 -12.29 -0.86 -17.25
C PRO A 210 -11.47 -0.83 -18.55
N GLN A 211 -10.22 -1.29 -18.50
CA GLN A 211 -9.28 -1.23 -19.62
C GLN A 211 -8.31 -2.43 -19.61
N THR A 212 -7.97 -2.94 -20.80
CA THR A 212 -6.92 -3.96 -20.95
C THR A 212 -5.55 -3.33 -20.75
N GLY A 213 -4.68 -3.96 -19.95
CA GLY A 213 -3.29 -3.55 -19.80
C GLY A 213 -2.62 -4.16 -18.58
N GLU A 214 -1.46 -3.62 -18.19
CA GLU A 214 -0.74 -4.07 -17.01
C GLU A 214 -1.23 -3.31 -15.76
N TYR A 215 -1.56 -4.06 -14.70
CA TYR A 215 -1.99 -3.52 -13.42
C TYR A 215 -1.05 -3.96 -12.31
N ARG A 216 -0.68 -3.02 -11.43
CA ARG A 216 -0.01 -3.32 -10.17
C ARG A 216 -1.07 -3.56 -9.09
N ILE A 217 -1.05 -4.75 -8.51
CA ILE A 217 -1.98 -5.15 -7.46
C ILE A 217 -1.22 -5.33 -6.16
N GLU A 218 -1.59 -4.55 -5.15
CA GLU A 218 -1.15 -4.69 -3.76
C GLU A 218 -2.29 -5.27 -2.92
N THR A 219 -2.01 -6.35 -2.20
CA THR A 219 -2.96 -7.01 -1.29
C THR A 219 -2.38 -7.07 0.11
N ILE A 220 -3.20 -6.71 1.10
CA ILE A 220 -2.85 -6.72 2.51
C ILE A 220 -3.83 -7.61 3.27
N GLY A 221 -3.34 -8.62 3.97
CA GLY A 221 -4.12 -9.50 4.82
C GLY A 221 -4.49 -8.84 6.16
N ALA A 222 -5.56 -9.31 6.81
CA ALA A 222 -6.00 -8.71 8.06
C ALA A 222 -5.16 -9.18 9.27
N SER A 223 -5.08 -8.34 10.29
CA SER A 223 -4.50 -8.72 11.59
C SER A 223 -5.39 -9.68 12.38
N GLY A 224 -4.79 -10.53 13.21
CA GLY A 224 -5.49 -11.35 14.19
C GLY A 224 -5.99 -10.56 15.39
N GLY A 225 -6.91 -11.17 16.13
CA GLY A 225 -7.42 -10.67 17.40
C GLY A 225 -6.43 -10.90 18.54
N TYR A 226 -6.59 -10.15 19.62
CA TYR A 226 -5.78 -10.25 20.83
C TYR A 226 -6.59 -9.88 22.06
N SER A 227 -6.15 -10.32 23.23
CA SER A 227 -6.74 -9.95 24.53
C SER A 227 -6.10 -8.69 25.13
N GLU A 228 -6.80 -7.99 26.03
CA GLU A 228 -6.26 -6.84 26.78
C GLU A 228 -5.02 -7.20 27.62
N ASP A 229 -4.96 -8.44 28.12
CA ASP A 229 -3.82 -8.94 28.87
C ASP A 229 -2.60 -9.28 27.99
N SER A 230 -2.74 -9.22 26.67
CA SER A 230 -1.62 -9.44 25.75
C SER A 230 -0.79 -8.16 25.67
N VAL A 231 0.50 -8.26 26.00
CA VAL A 231 1.46 -7.16 25.78
C VAL A 231 1.64 -6.91 24.28
N ILE A 232 1.37 -7.92 23.45
CA ILE A 232 1.41 -7.85 22.00
C ILE A 232 0.02 -7.84 21.37
N LYS A 233 -0.09 -7.22 20.19
CA LYS A 233 -1.26 -7.36 19.31
C LYS A 233 -1.28 -8.76 18.67
N GLY A 234 -2.38 -9.09 18.01
CA GLY A 234 -2.54 -10.35 17.29
C GLY A 234 -1.50 -10.51 16.18
N GLY A 235 -1.47 -11.71 15.59
CA GLY A 235 -0.64 -11.98 14.43
C GLY A 235 -0.89 -10.94 13.33
N ARG A 236 0.17 -10.56 12.63
CA ARG A 236 0.14 -9.53 11.60
C ARG A 236 -0.18 -10.13 10.24
N GLY A 237 -1.00 -9.44 9.44
CA GLY A 237 -1.27 -9.86 8.06
C GLY A 237 -0.08 -9.61 7.13
N ALA A 238 0.01 -10.36 6.04
CA ALA A 238 1.05 -10.19 5.02
C ALA A 238 0.69 -9.05 4.06
N ARG A 239 1.69 -8.55 3.32
CA ARG A 239 1.51 -7.68 2.17
C ARG A 239 2.16 -8.32 0.96
N MET A 240 1.40 -8.44 -0.12
CA MET A 240 1.87 -9.02 -1.39
C MET A 240 1.63 -8.01 -2.50
N ILE A 241 2.63 -7.79 -3.35
CA ILE A 241 2.49 -6.92 -4.53
C ILE A 241 2.99 -7.65 -5.76
N GLY A 242 2.29 -7.52 -6.88
CA GLY A 242 2.75 -8.00 -8.18
C GLY A 242 2.08 -7.27 -9.33
N ASN A 243 2.65 -7.39 -10.53
CA ASN A 243 2.06 -6.88 -11.76
C ASN A 243 1.32 -8.01 -12.49
N PHE A 244 0.18 -7.67 -13.09
CA PHE A 244 -0.72 -8.60 -13.76
C PHE A 244 -1.30 -7.97 -15.02
N MET A 245 -1.28 -8.71 -16.14
CA MET A 245 -2.03 -8.35 -17.33
C MET A 245 -3.51 -8.65 -17.09
N LEU A 246 -4.34 -7.61 -17.09
CA LEU A 246 -5.79 -7.74 -16.99
C LEU A 246 -6.44 -7.35 -18.32
N THR A 247 -7.59 -7.96 -18.62
CA THR A 247 -8.35 -7.71 -19.85
C THR A 247 -9.62 -6.94 -19.53
N LYS A 248 -9.94 -5.91 -20.32
CA LYS A 248 -11.19 -5.18 -20.22
C LYS A 248 -12.38 -6.13 -20.14
N ASP A 249 -13.37 -5.75 -19.33
CA ASP A 249 -14.61 -6.48 -19.07
C ASP A 249 -14.42 -7.82 -18.34
N GLU A 250 -13.19 -8.22 -17.98
CA GLU A 250 -12.99 -9.36 -17.08
C GLU A 250 -13.45 -9.02 -15.66
N ILE A 251 -14.07 -9.99 -14.99
CA ILE A 251 -14.51 -9.84 -13.61
C ILE A 251 -13.42 -10.37 -12.68
N ILE A 252 -12.93 -9.48 -11.81
CA ILE A 252 -12.01 -9.80 -10.72
C ILE A 252 -12.79 -9.89 -9.41
N ARG A 253 -12.61 -11.02 -8.72
CA ARG A 253 -13.23 -11.31 -7.43
C ARG A 253 -12.28 -10.89 -6.31
N ILE A 254 -12.72 -9.95 -5.50
CA ILE A 254 -11.94 -9.31 -4.44
C ILE A 254 -12.61 -9.59 -3.09
N LEU A 255 -11.93 -10.34 -2.24
CA LEU A 255 -12.33 -10.58 -0.87
C LEU A 255 -11.34 -9.84 0.03
N VAL A 256 -11.81 -8.83 0.76
CA VAL A 256 -10.98 -8.08 1.71
C VAL A 256 -11.11 -8.70 3.10
N GLY A 257 -10.00 -9.22 3.61
CA GLY A 257 -9.97 -9.88 4.91
C GLY A 257 -10.40 -8.96 6.04
N GLN A 258 -11.14 -9.46 7.01
CA GLN A 258 -11.53 -8.72 8.21
C GLN A 258 -10.64 -9.11 9.38
N ARG A 259 -10.38 -8.14 10.24
CA ARG A 259 -9.61 -8.33 11.47
C ARG A 259 -10.29 -9.37 12.37
N GLY A 260 -9.49 -10.24 12.98
CA GLY A 260 -9.96 -11.13 14.04
C GLY A 260 -10.39 -10.33 15.26
N GLU A 261 -11.57 -10.62 15.82
CA GLU A 261 -12.03 -9.94 17.01
C GLU A 261 -11.40 -10.47 18.31
N ARG A 262 -11.44 -9.59 19.30
CA ARG A 262 -11.25 -9.89 20.72
C ARG A 262 -12.56 -10.33 21.36
N ARG A 263 -12.48 -11.21 22.35
CA ARG A 263 -13.59 -11.48 23.27
C ARG A 263 -13.75 -10.33 24.30
N ASN A 264 -14.95 -9.75 24.39
CA ASN A 264 -15.24 -8.57 25.25
C ASN A 264 -15.44 -8.87 26.75
N SER A 265 -15.38 -10.13 27.19
CA SER A 265 -15.53 -10.52 28.61
C SER A 265 -14.18 -10.92 29.22
N SER A 266 -14.14 -11.23 30.52
CA SER A 266 -13.00 -11.61 31.40
C SER A 266 -12.03 -12.74 30.94
N LYS A 267 -12.04 -13.08 29.66
CA LYS A 267 -11.43 -14.25 29.04
C LYS A 267 -10.51 -13.83 27.89
N LYS A 268 -9.29 -14.38 27.88
CA LYS A 268 -8.07 -13.75 27.33
C LYS A 268 -7.65 -14.28 25.95
N THR A 269 -8.51 -14.19 24.93
CA THR A 269 -8.18 -14.74 23.59
C THR A 269 -8.66 -13.90 22.41
N GLY A 270 -8.02 -14.12 21.27
CA GLY A 270 -8.32 -13.51 19.99
C GLY A 270 -8.56 -14.57 18.90
N SER A 271 -9.42 -14.23 17.95
CA SER A 271 -9.65 -15.04 16.75
C SER A 271 -8.66 -14.72 15.63
N GLY A 272 -8.59 -15.57 14.60
CA GLY A 272 -7.76 -15.33 13.42
C GLY A 272 -8.30 -14.21 12.54
N GLY A 273 -7.41 -13.43 11.94
CA GLY A 273 -7.73 -12.49 10.86
C GLY A 273 -7.92 -13.23 9.53
N GLY A 274 -8.78 -12.70 8.67
CA GLY A 274 -8.97 -13.26 7.34
C GLY A 274 -7.87 -12.88 6.35
N GLY A 275 -7.66 -13.76 5.38
CA GLY A 275 -6.86 -13.47 4.19
C GLY A 275 -7.57 -12.49 3.25
N THR A 276 -6.79 -11.82 2.42
CA THR A 276 -7.29 -10.93 1.36
C THR A 276 -6.97 -11.55 0.01
N PHE A 277 -7.98 -11.71 -0.83
CA PHE A 277 -7.90 -12.49 -2.07
C PHE A 277 -8.23 -11.63 -3.28
N VAL A 278 -7.42 -11.73 -4.32
CA VAL A 278 -7.69 -11.20 -5.66
C VAL A 278 -7.61 -12.36 -6.65
N VAL A 279 -8.75 -12.69 -7.24
CA VAL A 279 -8.96 -13.94 -7.97
C VAL A 279 -9.67 -13.64 -9.28
N ARG A 280 -9.13 -14.15 -10.39
CA ARG A 280 -9.76 -14.05 -11.71
C ARG A 280 -10.95 -15.03 -11.81
N GLY A 281 -11.79 -14.84 -12.84
CA GLY A 281 -12.76 -15.85 -13.29
C GLY A 281 -12.18 -17.28 -13.35
N ASN A 282 -13.05 -18.28 -13.22
CA ASN A 282 -12.70 -19.71 -13.11
C ASN A 282 -11.85 -20.07 -11.87
N ASN A 283 -11.95 -19.28 -10.79
CA ASN A 283 -11.25 -19.54 -9.52
C ASN A 283 -9.72 -19.61 -9.66
N LYS A 284 -9.13 -18.79 -10.53
CA LYS A 284 -7.67 -18.70 -10.69
C LYS A 284 -7.11 -17.60 -9.79
N PRO A 285 -6.37 -17.91 -8.71
CA PRO A 285 -5.81 -16.89 -7.83
C PRO A 285 -4.76 -16.07 -8.59
N LEU A 286 -4.80 -14.74 -8.46
CA LEU A 286 -3.75 -13.85 -8.95
C LEU A 286 -2.76 -13.56 -7.82
N ILE A 287 -3.29 -13.05 -6.72
CA ILE A 287 -2.53 -12.65 -5.54
C ILE A 287 -3.40 -12.72 -4.28
N ILE A 288 -2.83 -13.26 -3.21
CA ILE A 288 -3.52 -13.49 -1.93
C ILE A 288 -2.54 -13.16 -0.81
N ALA A 289 -2.97 -12.32 0.13
CA ALA A 289 -2.21 -12.02 1.34
C ALA A 289 -2.84 -12.72 2.54
N GLY A 290 -2.04 -13.53 3.25
CA GLY A 290 -2.47 -14.24 4.45
C GLY A 290 -2.83 -13.31 5.61
N GLY A 291 -3.84 -13.70 6.39
CA GLY A 291 -4.23 -13.06 7.65
C GLY A 291 -3.44 -13.59 8.83
N GLY A 292 -3.29 -12.78 9.87
CA GLY A 292 -2.58 -13.17 11.09
C GLY A 292 -3.41 -14.05 12.03
N GLY A 293 -2.76 -14.93 12.77
CA GLY A 293 -3.39 -15.76 13.79
C GLY A 293 -3.80 -14.95 15.04
N GLY A 294 -4.82 -15.43 15.74
CA GLY A 294 -5.22 -14.88 17.03
C GLY A 294 -4.18 -15.19 18.11
N VAL A 295 -4.16 -14.40 19.18
CA VAL A 295 -3.24 -14.60 20.32
C VAL A 295 -4.00 -14.69 21.65
N ALA A 296 -3.45 -15.48 22.57
CA ALA A 296 -3.89 -15.60 23.95
C ALA A 296 -2.72 -15.36 24.91
N LYS A 297 -2.82 -14.31 25.75
CA LYS A 297 -1.88 -14.00 26.86
C LYS A 297 -0.38 -13.94 26.49
N MET A 298 -0.05 -13.71 25.21
CA MET A 298 1.35 -13.64 24.73
C MET A 298 2.06 -12.37 25.23
N THR A 299 3.31 -12.53 25.70
CA THR A 299 4.21 -11.43 26.13
C THR A 299 5.29 -11.09 25.11
N LYS A 300 5.57 -11.98 24.16
CA LYS A 300 6.55 -11.78 23.08
C LYS A 300 5.94 -12.17 21.74
N LYS A 301 6.30 -11.46 20.66
CA LYS A 301 5.87 -11.82 19.31
C LYS A 301 6.52 -13.14 18.88
N HIS A 302 5.77 -13.94 18.14
CA HIS A 302 6.27 -15.18 17.53
C HIS A 302 5.92 -15.16 16.05
N SER A 303 6.89 -15.42 15.17
CA SER A 303 6.70 -15.37 13.72
C SER A 303 5.63 -16.34 13.23
N GLY A 304 5.46 -17.47 13.92
CA GLY A 304 4.39 -18.43 13.64
C GLY A 304 2.97 -17.85 13.76
N CYS A 305 2.76 -16.80 14.54
CA CYS A 305 1.46 -16.12 14.64
C CYS A 305 1.18 -15.20 13.44
N ASP A 306 2.24 -14.66 12.85
CA ASP A 306 2.13 -13.75 11.72
C ASP A 306 1.84 -14.53 10.43
N ALA A 307 1.25 -13.86 9.44
CA ALA A 307 1.03 -14.44 8.14
C ALA A 307 2.36 -14.72 7.41
N SER A 308 2.37 -15.78 6.61
CA SER A 308 3.50 -16.20 5.81
C SER A 308 3.44 -15.58 4.41
N ILE A 309 4.59 -15.21 3.83
CA ILE A 309 4.69 -14.85 2.40
C ILE A 309 4.72 -16.09 1.49
N ASN A 310 4.94 -17.28 2.06
CA ASN A 310 4.90 -18.54 1.35
C ASN A 310 3.47 -19.08 1.27
N THR A 311 3.25 -20.05 0.40
CA THR A 311 1.95 -20.71 0.20
C THR A 311 1.46 -21.49 1.42
N THR A 312 2.36 -21.97 2.27
CA THR A 312 2.03 -22.73 3.47
C THR A 312 1.64 -21.81 4.63
N GLY A 313 0.56 -22.16 5.31
CA GLY A 313 0.15 -21.51 6.56
C GLY A 313 1.03 -21.94 7.73
N ASN A 314 1.08 -21.12 8.77
CA ASN A 314 1.96 -21.35 9.91
C ASN A 314 1.35 -22.27 10.97
N ALA A 315 2.22 -22.84 11.79
CA ALA A 315 1.92 -23.69 12.94
C ALA A 315 1.50 -22.93 14.21
N GLY A 316 1.61 -21.60 14.21
CA GLY A 316 1.38 -20.79 15.41
C GLY A 316 2.48 -20.97 16.46
N TYR A 317 2.11 -20.78 17.72
CA TYR A 317 2.94 -21.05 18.88
C TYR A 317 2.16 -21.98 19.80
N ASN A 318 2.38 -23.29 19.61
CA ASN A 318 1.58 -24.36 20.16
C ASN A 318 2.46 -25.44 20.78
N SER A 319 1.97 -26.08 21.84
CA SER A 319 2.57 -27.27 22.46
C SER A 319 1.46 -28.28 22.79
N PRO A 320 1.37 -29.42 22.09
CA PRO A 320 2.19 -29.82 20.94
C PRO A 320 2.02 -28.91 19.70
N PRO A 321 2.97 -28.89 18.75
CA PRO A 321 2.85 -28.13 17.51
C PRO A 321 1.67 -28.62 16.68
N LEU A 322 0.95 -27.70 16.02
CA LEU A 322 -0.07 -27.99 15.03
C LEU A 322 0.41 -27.59 13.63
N SER A 323 -0.12 -28.18 12.58
CA SER A 323 0.28 -27.84 11.21
C SER A 323 -0.68 -26.83 10.59
N GLY A 324 -0.11 -25.79 9.98
CA GLY A 324 -0.86 -24.97 9.04
C GLY A 324 -1.18 -25.75 7.77
N GLY A 325 -2.11 -25.23 6.98
CA GLY A 325 -2.49 -25.81 5.70
C GLY A 325 -1.38 -25.65 4.67
N SER A 326 -1.41 -26.52 3.67
CA SER A 326 -0.49 -26.50 2.53
C SER A 326 -1.25 -26.66 1.21
N ASN A 327 -0.63 -26.27 0.11
CA ASN A 327 -1.18 -26.41 -1.25
C ASN A 327 -2.58 -25.82 -1.42
N GLY A 328 -2.86 -24.73 -0.69
CA GLY A 328 -4.13 -24.02 -0.77
C GLY A 328 -5.22 -24.57 0.18
N ASN A 329 -4.88 -25.52 1.05
CA ASN A 329 -5.84 -26.11 2.00
C ASN A 329 -5.95 -25.32 3.31
N GLY A 330 -7.05 -25.51 4.03
CA GLY A 330 -7.22 -25.02 5.39
C GLY A 330 -6.21 -25.61 6.37
N GLY A 331 -6.03 -24.94 7.50
CA GLY A 331 -5.16 -25.41 8.58
C GLY A 331 -5.80 -26.54 9.40
N GLN A 332 -4.96 -27.21 10.20
CA GLN A 332 -5.38 -28.35 11.01
C GLN A 332 -5.63 -27.97 12.48
N THR A 333 -6.41 -28.82 13.13
CA THR A 333 -6.72 -28.79 14.56
C THR A 333 -6.59 -30.20 15.16
N ASP A 334 -5.37 -30.71 15.34
CA ASP A 334 -5.17 -32.00 16.03
C ASP A 334 -5.41 -31.91 17.55
N LYS A 335 -5.74 -33.05 18.18
CA LYS A 335 -5.89 -33.21 19.65
C LYS A 335 -4.60 -32.73 20.34
N PRO A 336 -4.61 -31.76 21.28
CA PRO A 336 -5.65 -31.39 22.26
C PRO A 336 -6.69 -30.34 21.78
N PRO A 337 -7.67 -29.96 22.62
CA PRO A 337 -8.52 -28.80 22.38
C PRO A 337 -7.77 -27.61 21.78
N SER A 338 -8.32 -27.01 20.73
CA SER A 338 -7.74 -25.87 20.02
C SER A 338 -8.81 -24.83 19.63
N GLY A 339 -8.37 -23.65 19.20
CA GLY A 339 -9.22 -22.76 18.41
C GLY A 339 -9.40 -23.32 17.00
N GLY A 340 -10.36 -22.78 16.24
CA GLY A 340 -10.58 -23.20 14.86
C GLY A 340 -9.40 -22.81 13.97
N ALA A 341 -9.07 -23.63 12.98
CA ALA A 341 -8.05 -23.30 12.01
C ALA A 341 -8.55 -22.29 10.95
N GLY A 342 -7.62 -21.65 10.26
CA GLY A 342 -7.93 -20.79 9.13
C GLY A 342 -8.35 -21.58 7.90
N GLY A 343 -9.23 -21.00 7.08
CA GLY A 343 -9.56 -21.48 5.74
C GLY A 343 -8.46 -21.17 4.74
N GLY A 344 -8.29 -22.06 3.78
CA GLY A 344 -7.42 -21.87 2.62
C GLY A 344 -8.20 -21.38 1.39
N PHE A 345 -7.57 -21.47 0.23
CA PHE A 345 -8.22 -21.19 -1.04
C PHE A 345 -9.22 -22.30 -1.39
N TYR A 346 -8.79 -23.57 -1.33
CA TYR A 346 -9.55 -24.73 -1.80
C TYR A 346 -10.45 -25.36 -0.74
N SER A 347 -10.09 -25.26 0.55
CA SER A 347 -10.81 -25.96 1.62
C SER A 347 -10.91 -25.12 2.90
N ASN A 348 -11.91 -25.48 3.72
CA ASN A 348 -12.14 -24.88 5.01
C ASN A 348 -11.04 -25.28 6.00
N GLY A 349 -10.82 -24.44 7.02
CA GLY A 349 -10.04 -24.82 8.19
C GLY A 349 -10.77 -25.87 9.00
N GLU A 350 -10.01 -26.72 9.68
CA GLU A 350 -10.56 -27.74 10.55
C GLU A 350 -11.25 -27.13 11.79
N ASP A 351 -12.34 -27.78 12.19
CA ASP A 351 -13.05 -27.51 13.44
C ASP A 351 -12.37 -28.25 14.59
N SER A 352 -12.17 -27.59 15.74
CA SER A 352 -11.70 -28.29 16.94
C SER A 352 -12.83 -29.14 17.55
N GLU A 353 -12.68 -30.46 17.61
CA GLU A 353 -13.69 -31.38 18.17
C GLU A 353 -14.02 -31.10 19.65
N THR A 354 -15.31 -30.90 19.98
CA THR A 354 -16.05 -31.45 21.15
C THR A 354 -17.48 -30.90 21.19
N SER A 355 -18.40 -31.71 21.75
CA SER A 355 -19.78 -31.36 22.07
C SER A 355 -19.85 -30.08 22.92
N GLY A 356 -20.58 -29.05 22.44
CA GLY A 356 -20.91 -27.84 23.22
C GLY A 356 -20.23 -26.52 22.84
N GLY A 357 -19.61 -26.38 21.65
CA GLY A 357 -19.13 -25.09 21.14
C GLY A 357 -17.60 -24.94 21.01
N GLY A 358 -16.95 -25.92 20.37
CA GLY A 358 -15.53 -25.86 19.98
C GLY A 358 -15.20 -24.70 19.04
N GLY A 359 -13.91 -24.37 18.91
CA GLY A 359 -13.45 -23.35 17.95
C GLY A 359 -13.75 -23.83 16.52
N LYS A 360 -14.48 -23.02 15.75
CA LYS A 360 -14.89 -23.35 14.39
C LYS A 360 -13.88 -22.85 13.37
N GLY A 361 -13.54 -23.69 12.41
CA GLY A 361 -12.66 -23.36 11.31
C GLY A 361 -13.28 -22.29 10.40
N GLY A 362 -12.43 -21.45 9.81
CA GLY A 362 -12.88 -20.50 8.79
C GLY A 362 -13.19 -21.22 7.48
N LYS A 363 -14.22 -20.77 6.75
CA LYS A 363 -14.48 -21.27 5.40
C LYS A 363 -13.38 -20.80 4.46
N GLY A 364 -13.02 -21.66 3.50
CA GLY A 364 -12.08 -21.30 2.45
C GLY A 364 -12.69 -20.32 1.45
N PHE A 365 -11.86 -19.73 0.58
CA PHE A 365 -12.31 -18.75 -0.43
C PHE A 365 -13.42 -19.33 -1.33
N LEU A 366 -13.26 -20.56 -1.81
CA LEU A 366 -14.29 -21.23 -2.63
C LEU A 366 -15.60 -21.49 -1.88
N GLY A 367 -15.55 -21.57 -0.54
CA GLY A 367 -16.72 -21.66 0.34
C GLY A 367 -17.28 -20.31 0.79
N GLY A 368 -16.86 -19.20 0.16
CA GLY A 368 -17.32 -17.84 0.47
C GLY A 368 -16.46 -17.10 1.51
N GLY A 369 -15.45 -17.74 2.10
CA GLY A 369 -14.50 -17.09 3.00
C GLY A 369 -15.07 -16.63 4.34
N GLU A 370 -16.24 -17.12 4.76
CA GLU A 370 -16.81 -16.81 6.06
C GLU A 370 -15.83 -17.15 7.20
N GLY A 371 -15.65 -16.24 8.14
CA GLY A 371 -14.84 -16.49 9.34
C GLY A 371 -15.49 -17.56 10.23
N GLY A 372 -14.66 -18.32 10.95
CA GLY A 372 -15.14 -19.36 11.85
C GLY A 372 -16.05 -18.81 12.94
N ALA A 373 -17.08 -19.59 13.31
CA ALA A 373 -17.99 -19.23 14.39
C ALA A 373 -17.20 -18.91 15.67
N HIS A 374 -17.71 -17.96 16.46
CA HIS A 374 -16.96 -17.27 17.51
C HIS A 374 -15.94 -16.25 16.96
N ARG A 375 -16.43 -15.40 16.04
CA ARG A 375 -15.83 -14.10 15.66
C ARG A 375 -14.51 -14.17 14.87
N GLY A 376 -14.24 -15.27 14.17
CA GLY A 376 -13.20 -15.32 13.14
C GLY A 376 -13.40 -14.23 12.09
N GLY A 377 -12.32 -13.64 11.59
CA GLY A 377 -12.42 -12.63 10.55
C GLY A 377 -12.85 -13.22 9.21
N PHE A 378 -13.81 -12.59 8.52
CA PHE A 378 -14.11 -12.85 7.11
C PHE A 378 -12.83 -12.84 6.27
N GLY A 379 -12.74 -13.73 5.27
CA GLY A 379 -11.49 -14.16 4.64
C GLY A 379 -10.92 -15.45 5.26
N GLY A 380 -11.77 -16.24 5.93
CA GLY A 380 -11.42 -17.56 6.45
C GLY A 380 -10.61 -17.56 7.76
N GLY A 381 -10.65 -16.49 8.56
CA GLY A 381 -10.05 -16.51 9.90
C GLY A 381 -10.79 -17.50 10.81
N GLY A 382 -10.07 -18.36 11.52
CA GLY A 382 -10.62 -19.31 12.48
C GLY A 382 -11.15 -18.64 13.74
N GLY A 383 -12.22 -19.20 14.30
CA GLY A 383 -12.85 -18.73 15.53
C GLY A 383 -12.09 -19.16 16.79
N TYR A 384 -12.21 -18.38 17.86
CA TYR A 384 -11.64 -18.81 19.15
C TYR A 384 -12.54 -19.86 19.83
N ARG A 385 -11.97 -20.68 20.72
CA ARG A 385 -12.73 -21.63 21.54
C ARG A 385 -13.27 -20.96 22.81
N ALA A 386 -14.58 -20.94 23.02
CA ALA A 386 -15.20 -20.23 24.15
C ALA A 386 -14.95 -20.87 25.54
N GLY A 387 -14.77 -22.21 25.59
CA GLY A 387 -14.54 -22.95 26.83
C GLY A 387 -13.18 -22.67 27.48
N ASN A 388 -12.10 -22.71 26.67
CA ASN A 388 -10.71 -22.70 27.13
C ASN A 388 -9.87 -21.52 26.60
N ASP A 389 -10.51 -20.55 25.95
CA ASP A 389 -9.89 -19.31 25.45
C ASP A 389 -8.72 -19.54 24.49
N LEU A 390 -8.91 -20.46 23.54
CA LEU A 390 -7.89 -20.84 22.58
C LEU A 390 -8.01 -20.04 21.29
N PRO A 391 -6.91 -19.47 20.77
CA PRO A 391 -6.98 -18.55 19.64
C PRO A 391 -7.17 -19.28 18.31
N GLY A 392 -7.75 -18.57 17.33
CA GLY A 392 -7.98 -19.12 15.99
C GLY A 392 -6.84 -18.87 15.01
N GLY A 393 -6.73 -19.70 13.99
CA GLY A 393 -5.75 -19.55 12.90
C GLY A 393 -6.16 -18.49 11.87
N GLY A 394 -5.20 -17.83 11.23
CA GLY A 394 -5.44 -16.85 10.17
C GLY A 394 -5.83 -17.50 8.85
N GLY A 395 -6.72 -16.88 8.08
CA GLY A 395 -7.08 -17.34 6.73
C GLY A 395 -6.06 -16.92 5.68
N GLY A 396 -6.08 -17.51 4.49
CA GLY A 396 -5.13 -17.16 3.43
C GLY A 396 -5.20 -18.08 2.22
N TYR A 397 -4.13 -18.10 1.40
CA TYR A 397 -3.99 -19.10 0.35
C TYR A 397 -4.04 -20.50 0.95
N SER A 398 -3.24 -20.75 1.99
CA SER A 398 -3.49 -21.86 2.91
C SER A 398 -3.82 -21.31 4.29
N GLY A 399 -4.65 -22.02 5.05
CA GLY A 399 -5.04 -21.59 6.38
C GLY A 399 -3.94 -21.80 7.42
N GLY A 400 -3.89 -20.96 8.45
CA GLY A 400 -3.07 -21.20 9.63
C GLY A 400 -3.71 -22.21 10.58
N SER A 401 -2.90 -22.90 11.38
CA SER A 401 -3.40 -23.82 12.42
C SER A 401 -4.19 -23.11 13.51
N GLY A 402 -5.05 -23.85 14.22
CA GLY A 402 -5.64 -23.39 15.48
C GLY A 402 -4.59 -23.20 16.58
N GLY A 403 -4.92 -22.47 17.65
CA GLY A 403 -4.09 -22.39 18.86
C GLY A 403 -4.49 -23.45 19.89
N ALA A 404 -3.56 -24.13 20.54
CA ALA A 404 -3.82 -25.33 21.35
C ALA A 404 -3.45 -25.22 22.84
N ASN A 405 -2.89 -24.10 23.31
CA ASN A 405 -2.46 -23.92 24.70
C ASN A 405 -3.24 -22.79 25.42
N LYS A 406 -3.80 -23.11 26.60
CA LYS A 406 -4.64 -22.24 27.45
C LYS A 406 -3.88 -21.09 28.15
N ASP A 407 -2.55 -21.19 28.23
CA ASP A 407 -1.73 -20.28 29.01
C ASP A 407 -0.96 -19.27 28.16
N ILE A 408 -0.20 -19.70 27.15
CA ILE A 408 0.47 -18.81 26.19
C ILE A 408 0.40 -19.49 24.83
N SER A 409 -0.37 -18.93 23.90
CA SER A 409 -0.47 -19.49 22.55
C SER A 409 -0.87 -18.47 21.50
N CYS A 410 -0.62 -18.85 20.26
CA CYS A 410 -1.24 -18.21 19.11
C CYS A 410 -1.61 -19.24 18.06
N GLY A 411 -2.69 -18.96 17.34
CA GLY A 411 -2.98 -19.65 16.10
C GLY A 411 -1.94 -19.28 15.04
N GLY A 412 -1.77 -20.16 14.06
CA GLY A 412 -0.90 -19.87 12.92
C GLY A 412 -1.43 -18.75 12.05
N GLY A 413 -0.56 -17.90 11.49
CA GLY A 413 -0.95 -17.02 10.39
C GLY A 413 -1.14 -17.79 9.08
N GLY A 414 -2.00 -17.30 8.19
CA GLY A 414 -2.27 -17.90 6.88
C GLY A 414 -1.10 -17.75 5.91
N GLY A 415 -1.04 -18.64 4.92
CA GLY A 415 -0.13 -18.56 3.78
C GLY A 415 -0.59 -17.54 2.75
N SER A 416 0.34 -17.04 1.95
CA SER A 416 0.11 -16.09 0.86
C SER A 416 0.42 -16.71 -0.50
N PHE A 417 0.00 -16.04 -1.57
CA PHE A 417 0.24 -16.47 -2.94
C PHE A 417 0.43 -15.25 -3.84
N ASN A 418 1.36 -15.32 -4.79
CA ASN A 418 1.56 -14.27 -5.76
C ASN A 418 2.12 -14.86 -7.06
N ASN A 419 1.33 -14.80 -8.13
CA ASN A 419 1.70 -15.27 -9.46
C ASN A 419 1.98 -14.12 -10.44
N GLY A 420 2.17 -12.90 -9.93
CA GLY A 420 2.50 -11.72 -10.72
C GLY A 420 4.01 -11.58 -10.93
N THR A 421 4.39 -10.69 -11.85
CA THR A 421 5.78 -10.25 -12.02
C THR A 421 6.09 -9.10 -11.04
N ASN A 422 7.35 -8.66 -10.97
CA ASN A 422 7.77 -7.50 -10.15
C ASN A 422 7.32 -7.58 -8.67
N GLN A 423 7.49 -8.76 -8.08
CA GLN A 423 6.95 -9.06 -6.76
C GLN A 423 7.67 -8.28 -5.65
N GLN A 424 6.89 -7.74 -4.71
CA GLN A 424 7.38 -7.18 -3.45
C GLN A 424 6.50 -7.72 -2.33
N ASN A 425 7.01 -8.75 -1.64
CA ASN A 425 6.26 -9.47 -0.63
C ASN A 425 6.87 -9.21 0.74
N GLU A 426 6.05 -8.84 1.71
CA GLU A 426 6.46 -8.51 3.06
C GLU A 426 5.60 -9.28 4.05
N CYS A 427 6.23 -10.15 4.82
CA CYS A 427 5.53 -10.83 5.90
C CYS A 427 5.22 -9.83 7.01
N CYS A 428 4.14 -10.07 7.74
CA CYS A 428 3.88 -9.41 9.01
C CYS A 428 3.75 -7.86 8.93
N TYR A 429 3.19 -7.35 7.83
CA TYR A 429 3.01 -5.93 7.54
C TYR A 429 1.86 -5.29 8.34
N ASN A 430 0.68 -5.90 8.31
CA ASN A 430 -0.52 -5.30 8.90
C ASN A 430 -0.60 -5.57 10.40
N THR A 431 -0.15 -4.60 11.20
CA THR A 431 -0.06 -4.73 12.67
C THR A 431 -1.40 -4.62 13.40
N ALA A 432 -2.39 -3.99 12.78
CA ALA A 432 -3.74 -3.83 13.31
C ALA A 432 -4.67 -3.30 12.22
N GLY A 433 -5.75 -4.02 11.95
CA GLY A 433 -6.78 -3.59 11.02
C GLY A 433 -7.27 -4.71 10.11
N HIS A 434 -8.25 -4.33 9.29
CA HIS A 434 -8.74 -5.12 8.16
C HIS A 434 -7.67 -5.17 7.07
N GLY A 435 -7.88 -6.06 6.11
CA GLY A 435 -7.11 -6.09 4.88
C GLY A 435 -7.45 -4.92 3.97
N LYS A 436 -6.77 -4.88 2.83
CA LYS A 436 -6.94 -3.87 1.80
C LYS A 436 -6.45 -4.41 0.45
N VAL A 437 -7.05 -3.97 -0.64
CA VAL A 437 -6.50 -4.17 -1.99
C VAL A 437 -6.36 -2.82 -2.67
N ILE A 438 -5.24 -2.60 -3.36
CA ILE A 438 -4.99 -1.42 -4.18
C ILE A 438 -4.62 -1.94 -5.57
N ILE A 439 -5.33 -1.48 -6.60
CA ILE A 439 -5.11 -1.83 -8.00
C ILE A 439 -4.81 -0.55 -8.76
N THR A 440 -3.63 -0.44 -9.36
CA THR A 440 -3.20 0.72 -10.13
C THR A 440 -2.92 0.30 -11.56
N PHE A 441 -3.54 0.97 -12.54
CA PHE A 441 -3.25 0.78 -13.96
C PHE A 441 -1.87 1.37 -14.29
N LEU A 442 -1.08 0.67 -15.10
CA LEU A 442 0.25 1.11 -15.50
C LEU A 442 0.29 1.59 -16.95
N HIS A 443 -0.14 0.75 -17.92
CA HIS A 443 -0.15 1.05 -19.35
C HIS A 443 -0.93 0.01 -20.16
#